data_AF-A0AAE9FGQ0-F1
#
_entry.id   AF-A0AAE9FGQ0-F1
#
_cell.length_a   1.000
_cell.length_b   1.000
_cell.length_c   1.000
_cell.angle_alpha   90.00
_cell.angle_beta   90.00
_cell.angle_gamma   90.00
#
_symmetry.space_group_name_H-M   'P 1'
#
loop_
_entity.id
_entity.type
_entity.pdbx_description
1 polymer ?
#
loop_
_entity_poly.entity_id
_entity_poly.type
_entity_poly.pdbx_seq_one_letter_code
_entity_poly.pdbx_strand_id
1 'polypeptide(L)'
;MTPENKKSILQQHKTSANGRIKSSIVTKAIAPNVAPSEIFCKDEIISHDAPTSDPMILKLSGRELKKMINKELSDHGLGSLNMMNAGVGGELKMRILEKLLAVSTNVDRIHYRPNYDKDWNDLSEKLKAECMKWMSFRTRLRLRQTSKTEKQLVDSDPINFKFVKVDQNARYCYEKCIELSFQDNVNQETYLKYKNPSDFMKNGAPLLTYILKHGKIDEFDYEISDELSCMTLELLERKNITFCIRKFSHIDINNFKETLFILANCDETLEDIVFDPENGEEEDFKRLFMLPAFNKAKFVRMWTLKHPWVALATLERYIHTDAEIGTEFEFNADKMIIVDLVIKYFEDRIVYQNGDFLMKIGMNVADRAILIDHEYTDSFSEVTFYFTVVSADSVRRVERIRADLSSSDDLIPDFKRIFKESSDDEIYKPDVSNVSNRN
;
A
#
# COMPACT_ATOMS: atom_id res chain seq x y z
N MET A 1 49.16 11.97 42.43
CA MET A 1 50.36 11.15 42.11
C MET A 1 49.92 9.70 41.99
N THR A 2 50.26 9.05 40.89
CA THR A 2 50.30 7.58 40.67
C THR A 2 51.78 7.13 40.75
N PRO A 3 52.18 5.83 40.64
CA PRO A 3 51.44 4.60 40.33
C PRO A 3 51.47 3.60 41.54
N GLU A 4 51.60 2.26 41.52
CA GLU A 4 51.94 1.25 40.48
C GLU A 4 51.49 -0.19 40.86
N ASN A 5 51.48 -1.08 39.85
CA ASN A 5 51.74 -2.54 39.82
C ASN A 5 51.70 -3.41 41.11
N LYS A 6 51.19 -4.66 41.07
CA LYS A 6 51.58 -5.76 40.14
C LYS A 6 50.47 -6.78 39.84
N LYS A 7 50.70 -7.60 38.79
CA LYS A 7 49.86 -8.74 38.33
C LYS A 7 50.41 -10.12 38.77
N SER A 8 49.59 -11.15 38.55
CA SER A 8 49.98 -12.58 38.33
C SER A 8 50.19 -13.44 39.60
N ILE A 9 50.05 -14.79 39.62
CA ILE A 9 49.78 -15.77 38.54
C ILE A 9 49.20 -17.11 39.07
N LEU A 10 48.49 -17.89 38.23
CA LEU A 10 48.17 -19.35 38.38
C LEU A 10 47.30 -19.82 39.59
N GLN A 11 46.71 -21.04 39.64
CA GLN A 11 46.61 -22.15 38.66
C GLN A 11 45.24 -22.87 38.68
N GLN A 12 45.05 -23.73 37.66
CA GLN A 12 43.89 -24.54 37.28
C GLN A 12 43.49 -25.67 38.27
N HIS A 13 42.27 -26.19 38.10
CA HIS A 13 42.03 -27.64 38.10
C HIS A 13 41.10 -28.04 36.93
N LYS A 14 41.21 -29.29 36.46
CA LYS A 14 40.47 -29.84 35.30
C LYS A 14 39.89 -31.23 35.59
N THR A 15 38.65 -31.46 35.16
CA THR A 15 38.07 -32.73 34.66
C THR A 15 36.83 -32.36 33.83
N SER A 16 36.59 -32.76 32.57
CA SER A 16 36.70 -34.06 31.85
C SER A 16 35.52 -34.99 32.16
N ALA A 17 34.72 -35.50 31.21
CA ALA A 17 34.66 -35.30 29.75
C ALA A 17 33.30 -35.80 29.16
N ASN A 18 33.23 -35.99 27.83
CA ASN A 18 32.15 -36.50 26.97
C ASN A 18 31.08 -35.46 26.52
N GLY A 19 30.71 -35.35 25.23
CA GLY A 19 31.38 -35.82 24.01
C GLY A 19 30.44 -36.40 22.93
N ARG A 20 30.16 -35.63 21.87
CA ARG A 20 29.78 -36.15 20.54
C ARG A 20 29.92 -35.08 19.46
N ILE A 21 30.87 -35.26 18.55
CA ILE A 21 30.97 -34.48 17.31
C ILE A 21 30.23 -35.27 16.21
N LYS A 22 29.36 -34.62 15.44
CA LYS A 22 28.86 -35.13 14.16
C LYS A 22 29.54 -34.36 13.03
N SER A 23 30.35 -35.04 12.23
CA SER A 23 30.84 -34.53 10.95
C SER A 23 29.76 -34.68 9.87
N SER A 24 29.42 -33.59 9.18
CA SER A 24 28.64 -33.63 7.95
C SER A 24 29.58 -33.82 6.75
N ILE A 25 29.29 -34.81 5.91
CA ILE A 25 30.07 -35.12 4.71
C ILE A 25 29.63 -34.19 3.57
N VAL A 26 30.59 -33.52 2.92
CA VAL A 26 30.33 -32.71 1.72
C VAL A 26 30.48 -33.58 0.48
N THR A 27 29.38 -34.19 0.04
CA THR A 27 29.31 -34.90 -1.24
C THR A 27 29.01 -33.94 -2.38
N LYS A 28 30.02 -33.65 -3.22
CA LYS A 28 29.80 -33.00 -4.52
C LYS A 28 29.03 -33.94 -5.44
N ALA A 29 27.80 -33.58 -5.80
CA ALA A 29 27.08 -34.21 -6.90
C ALA A 29 27.69 -33.76 -8.23
N ILE A 30 28.16 -34.72 -9.04
CA ILE A 30 28.61 -34.48 -10.42
C ILE A 30 27.47 -34.91 -11.34
N ALA A 31 26.90 -33.98 -12.10
CA ALA A 31 25.95 -34.29 -13.16
C ALA A 31 26.71 -34.82 -14.40
N PRO A 32 26.26 -35.91 -15.05
CA PRO A 32 26.91 -36.43 -16.25
C PRO A 32 26.60 -35.57 -17.48
N ASN A 33 27.59 -35.41 -18.36
CA ASN A 33 27.38 -34.85 -19.69
C ASN A 33 26.47 -35.78 -20.52
N VAL A 34 25.45 -35.20 -21.15
CA VAL A 34 24.71 -35.82 -22.25
C VAL A 34 24.79 -34.89 -23.45
N ALA A 35 25.34 -35.37 -24.56
CA ALA A 35 25.44 -34.62 -25.82
C ALA A 35 24.04 -34.50 -26.48
N PRO A 36 23.78 -33.45 -27.28
CA PRO A 36 22.45 -33.20 -27.83
C PRO A 36 22.06 -34.27 -28.86
N SER A 37 20.89 -34.88 -28.68
CA SER A 37 20.25 -35.71 -29.70
C SER A 37 19.57 -34.82 -30.75
N GLU A 38 20.02 -34.92 -32.00
CA GLU A 38 19.39 -34.26 -33.13
C GLU A 38 17.94 -34.75 -33.31
N ILE A 39 16.98 -33.82 -33.40
CA ILE A 39 15.62 -34.11 -33.84
C ILE A 39 15.29 -33.19 -35.00
N PHE A 40 15.21 -33.77 -36.20
CA PHE A 40 14.69 -33.11 -37.40
C PHE A 40 13.19 -32.81 -37.22
N CYS A 41 12.84 -31.56 -36.94
CA CYS A 41 11.54 -31.01 -37.32
C CYS A 41 11.72 -30.23 -38.62
N LYS A 42 10.90 -30.53 -39.63
CA LYS A 42 10.98 -29.91 -40.96
C LYS A 42 10.49 -28.47 -40.93
N ASP A 43 11.09 -27.64 -41.78
CA ASP A 43 10.54 -26.35 -42.17
C ASP A 43 9.27 -26.55 -43.01
N GLU A 44 8.09 -26.51 -42.39
CA GLU A 44 6.86 -26.20 -43.11
C GLU A 44 6.70 -24.68 -43.18
N ILE A 45 7.28 -24.10 -44.23
CA ILE A 45 7.06 -22.71 -44.62
C ILE A 45 5.61 -22.57 -45.08
N ILE A 46 4.70 -22.35 -44.14
CA ILE A 46 3.34 -21.90 -44.44
C ILE A 46 3.45 -20.47 -44.96
N SER A 47 3.45 -20.34 -46.28
CA SER A 47 3.19 -19.08 -46.97
C SER A 47 1.86 -18.53 -46.48
N HIS A 48 1.89 -17.54 -45.59
CA HIS A 48 0.74 -16.68 -45.42
C HIS A 48 0.64 -15.80 -46.66
N ASP A 49 -0.23 -16.21 -47.57
CA ASP A 49 -0.56 -15.45 -48.77
C ASP A 49 -0.86 -14.00 -48.41
N ALA A 50 -0.30 -13.08 -49.19
CA ALA A 50 -0.56 -11.66 -49.01
C ALA A 50 -2.08 -11.43 -49.08
N PRO A 51 -2.68 -10.69 -48.13
CA PRO A 51 -4.10 -10.38 -48.19
C PRO A 51 -4.36 -9.59 -49.47
N THR A 52 -5.00 -10.25 -50.44
CA THR A 52 -5.38 -9.64 -51.71
C THR A 52 -6.27 -8.45 -51.42
N SER A 53 -5.80 -7.27 -51.81
CA SER A 53 -6.45 -6.00 -51.50
C SER A 53 -7.76 -5.87 -52.29
N ASP A 54 -8.85 -6.37 -51.73
CA ASP A 54 -10.20 -6.24 -52.29
C ASP A 54 -10.62 -4.76 -52.31
N PRO A 55 -10.66 -4.09 -53.47
CA PRO A 55 -10.59 -2.63 -53.56
C PRO A 55 -11.97 -1.97 -53.42
N MET A 56 -12.88 -2.54 -52.61
CA MET A 56 -14.25 -2.02 -52.48
C MET A 56 -14.90 -2.09 -51.08
N ILE A 57 -14.11 -2.13 -50.01
CA ILE A 57 -14.64 -1.88 -48.64
C ILE A 57 -14.97 -0.39 -48.50
N LEU A 58 -16.20 -0.03 -48.89
CA LEU A 58 -16.79 1.30 -48.73
C LEU A 58 -16.80 1.74 -47.26
N LYS A 59 -16.66 3.05 -47.04
CA LYS A 59 -16.82 3.69 -45.72
C LYS A 59 -18.24 3.47 -45.20
N LEU A 60 -18.44 2.44 -44.37
CA LEU A 60 -19.72 2.16 -43.71
C LEU A 60 -20.17 3.37 -42.87
N SER A 61 -21.09 4.15 -43.43
CA SER A 61 -21.66 5.30 -42.75
C SER A 61 -22.60 4.85 -41.64
N GLY A 62 -22.85 5.72 -40.65
CA GLY A 62 -23.86 5.45 -39.61
C GLY A 62 -25.27 5.21 -40.17
N ARG A 63 -25.55 5.62 -41.42
CA ARG A 63 -26.81 5.29 -42.13
C ARG A 63 -26.83 3.83 -42.60
N GLU A 64 -25.70 3.28 -43.04
CA GLU A 64 -25.60 1.88 -43.48
C GLU A 64 -25.58 0.93 -42.30
N LEU A 65 -24.90 1.29 -41.20
CA LEU A 65 -24.97 0.52 -39.96
C LEU A 65 -26.42 0.45 -39.43
N LYS A 66 -27.14 1.59 -39.43
CA LYS A 66 -28.56 1.63 -39.08
C LYS A 66 -29.45 0.82 -40.03
N LYS A 67 -29.13 0.76 -41.32
CA LYS A 67 -29.81 -0.13 -42.29
C LYS A 67 -29.57 -1.61 -41.97
N MET A 68 -28.35 -2.01 -41.64
CA MET A 68 -28.03 -3.41 -41.29
C MET A 68 -28.76 -3.85 -40.02
N ILE A 69 -28.73 -3.03 -38.96
CA ILE A 69 -29.46 -3.30 -37.70
C ILE A 69 -30.97 -3.39 -37.95
N ASN A 70 -31.55 -2.42 -38.67
CA ASN A 70 -32.98 -2.44 -38.99
C ASN A 70 -33.38 -3.63 -39.89
N LYS A 71 -32.50 -4.08 -40.79
CA LYS A 71 -32.75 -5.26 -41.62
C LYS A 71 -32.81 -6.52 -40.76
N GLU A 72 -31.82 -6.75 -39.90
CA GLU A 72 -31.79 -7.95 -39.04
C GLU A 72 -33.03 -8.03 -38.12
N LEU A 73 -33.47 -6.88 -37.58
CA LEU A 73 -34.71 -6.77 -36.81
C LEU A 73 -35.96 -7.05 -37.65
N SER A 74 -35.97 -6.67 -38.93
CA SER A 74 -37.08 -6.93 -39.86
C SER A 74 -37.14 -8.39 -40.31
N ASP A 75 -35.99 -9.00 -40.62
CA ASP A 75 -35.88 -10.39 -41.09
C ASP A 75 -36.27 -11.41 -40.01
N HIS A 76 -36.25 -10.99 -38.73
CA HIS A 76 -36.80 -11.74 -37.59
C HIS A 76 -38.19 -11.27 -37.12
N GLY A 77 -38.89 -10.42 -37.89
CA GLY A 77 -40.29 -10.01 -37.63
C GLY A 77 -40.48 -8.97 -36.52
N LEU A 78 -39.42 -8.35 -36.02
CA LEU A 78 -39.42 -7.42 -34.88
C LEU A 78 -39.41 -5.93 -35.30
N GLY A 79 -39.63 -5.63 -36.59
CA GLY A 79 -39.41 -4.32 -37.23
C GLY A 79 -40.23 -3.11 -36.74
N SER A 80 -40.95 -3.22 -35.61
CA SER A 80 -41.67 -2.10 -34.95
C SER A 80 -41.67 -2.16 -33.41
N LEU A 81 -40.88 -3.02 -32.78
CA LEU A 81 -40.86 -3.11 -31.30
C LEU A 81 -40.15 -1.92 -30.65
N ASN A 82 -40.89 -1.14 -29.87
CA ASN A 82 -40.30 -0.32 -28.81
C ASN A 82 -39.60 -1.24 -27.80
N MET A 83 -38.27 -1.13 -27.68
CA MET A 83 -37.40 -2.09 -26.98
C MET A 83 -37.61 -2.22 -25.46
N MET A 84 -38.55 -1.50 -24.85
CA MET A 84 -38.75 -1.45 -23.39
C MET A 84 -39.74 -2.46 -22.82
N ASN A 85 -40.62 -3.10 -23.62
CA ASN A 85 -41.80 -3.79 -23.08
C ASN A 85 -42.17 -5.13 -23.75
N ALA A 86 -41.19 -5.90 -24.22
CA ALA A 86 -41.41 -7.28 -24.66
C ALA A 86 -40.33 -8.21 -24.09
N GLY A 87 -40.74 -9.41 -23.67
CA GLY A 87 -39.89 -10.47 -23.12
C GLY A 87 -39.02 -11.16 -24.18
N VAL A 88 -38.26 -10.38 -24.97
CA VAL A 88 -37.30 -10.88 -25.94
C VAL A 88 -36.15 -11.55 -25.17
N GLY A 89 -36.05 -12.87 -25.27
CA GLY A 89 -35.12 -13.68 -24.49
C GLY A 89 -33.66 -13.26 -24.62
N GLY A 90 -32.89 -13.44 -23.54
CA GLY A 90 -31.53 -12.93 -23.41
C GLY A 90 -30.57 -13.35 -24.53
N GLU A 91 -30.81 -14.50 -25.17
CA GLU A 91 -30.03 -14.98 -26.30
C GLU A 91 -30.04 -14.00 -27.51
N LEU A 92 -31.17 -13.38 -27.84
CA LEU A 92 -31.20 -12.41 -28.94
C LEU A 92 -30.52 -11.09 -28.54
N LYS A 93 -30.63 -10.68 -27.26
CA LYS A 93 -29.86 -9.55 -26.72
C LYS A 93 -28.35 -9.81 -26.84
N MET A 94 -27.90 -11.01 -26.44
CA MET A 94 -26.49 -11.41 -26.54
C MET A 94 -25.99 -11.42 -27.98
N ARG A 95 -26.70 -12.05 -28.92
CA ARG A 95 -26.30 -12.08 -30.34
C ARG A 95 -26.22 -10.69 -30.98
N ILE A 96 -27.11 -9.77 -30.57
CA ILE A 96 -27.04 -8.35 -30.99
C ILE A 96 -25.81 -7.67 -30.37
N LEU A 97 -25.56 -7.88 -29.07
CA LEU A 97 -24.40 -7.32 -28.37
C LEU A 97 -23.06 -7.82 -28.96
N GLU A 98 -22.95 -9.11 -29.25
CA GLU A 98 -21.81 -9.75 -29.92
C GLU A 98 -21.56 -9.15 -31.31
N LYS A 99 -22.61 -9.00 -32.13
CA LYS A 99 -22.49 -8.34 -33.45
C LYS A 99 -22.11 -6.86 -33.31
N LEU A 100 -22.60 -6.15 -32.30
CA LEU A 100 -22.21 -4.76 -32.04
C LEU A 100 -20.75 -4.64 -31.55
N LEU A 101 -20.25 -5.56 -30.71
CA LEU A 101 -18.83 -5.63 -30.37
C LEU A 101 -17.96 -5.97 -31.59
N ALA A 102 -18.39 -6.92 -32.42
CA ALA A 102 -17.68 -7.29 -33.66
C ALA A 102 -17.66 -6.13 -34.68
N VAL A 103 -18.70 -5.29 -34.71
CA VAL A 103 -18.71 -4.04 -35.47
C VAL A 103 -17.76 -3.00 -34.84
N SER A 104 -17.87 -2.72 -33.53
CA SER A 104 -17.02 -1.72 -32.86
C SER A 104 -15.55 -2.06 -33.04
N THR A 105 -15.14 -3.27 -32.67
CA THR A 105 -13.73 -3.71 -32.79
C THR A 105 -13.19 -3.67 -34.22
N ASN A 106 -14.04 -3.72 -35.25
CA ASN A 106 -13.63 -3.45 -36.64
C ASN A 106 -13.58 -1.95 -36.97
N VAL A 107 -14.55 -1.13 -36.52
CA VAL A 107 -14.51 0.33 -36.68
C VAL A 107 -13.28 0.94 -35.98
N ASP A 108 -12.99 0.50 -34.75
CA ASP A 108 -11.83 0.90 -33.95
C ASP A 108 -10.51 0.53 -34.68
N ARG A 109 -10.45 -0.65 -35.32
CA ARG A 109 -9.33 -1.07 -36.19
C ARG A 109 -9.21 -0.28 -37.50
N ILE A 110 -10.32 0.24 -38.02
CA ILE A 110 -10.41 0.92 -39.33
C ILE A 110 -10.21 2.44 -39.22
N HIS A 111 -10.38 3.04 -38.05
CA HIS A 111 -10.35 4.51 -37.90
C HIS A 111 -9.24 5.12 -37.04
N TYR A 112 -8.46 4.34 -36.29
CA TYR A 112 -7.24 4.88 -35.65
C TYR A 112 -6.07 3.88 -35.59
N ARG A 113 -5.50 3.56 -36.76
CA ARG A 113 -4.05 3.32 -36.86
C ARG A 113 -3.37 4.64 -37.23
N PRO A 114 -2.68 5.31 -36.29
CA PRO A 114 -1.71 6.34 -36.67
C PRO A 114 -0.62 5.68 -37.51
N ASN A 115 -0.21 6.33 -38.61
CA ASN A 115 1.02 5.96 -39.30
C ASN A 115 2.21 6.42 -38.44
N TYR A 116 2.64 5.57 -37.53
CA TYR A 116 3.93 5.69 -36.86
C TYR A 116 4.98 5.05 -37.77
N ASP A 117 6.04 5.77 -38.12
CA ASP A 117 7.15 5.26 -38.96
C ASP A 117 8.05 4.22 -38.25
N LYS A 118 7.63 3.76 -37.06
CA LYS A 118 8.35 2.85 -36.15
C LYS A 118 7.36 2.05 -35.31
N ASP A 119 7.65 0.78 -35.08
CA ASP A 119 6.91 -0.03 -34.11
C ASP A 119 7.32 0.33 -32.67
N TRP A 120 6.48 -0.01 -31.69
CA TRP A 120 6.82 0.15 -30.26
C TRP A 120 8.17 -0.52 -29.92
N ASN A 121 8.48 -1.65 -30.57
CA ASN A 121 9.73 -2.38 -30.33
C ASN A 121 10.99 -1.63 -30.80
N ASP A 122 10.87 -0.70 -31.76
CA ASP A 122 11.97 0.12 -32.26
C ASP A 122 12.24 1.36 -31.38
N LEU A 123 11.38 1.62 -30.39
CA LEU A 123 11.57 2.71 -29.43
C LEU A 123 12.62 2.32 -28.40
N SER A 124 13.59 3.21 -28.18
CA SER A 124 14.57 3.06 -27.11
C SER A 124 13.88 3.04 -25.74
N GLU A 125 14.46 2.32 -24.79
CA GLU A 125 13.95 2.18 -23.41
C GLU A 125 13.65 3.55 -22.77
N LYS A 126 14.50 4.56 -23.03
CA LYS A 126 14.29 5.94 -22.56
C LYS A 126 12.99 6.57 -23.09
N LEU A 127 12.65 6.36 -24.37
CA LEU A 127 11.40 6.87 -24.95
C LEU A 127 10.19 6.09 -24.41
N LYS A 128 10.31 4.77 -24.28
CA LYS A 128 9.27 3.93 -23.67
C LYS A 128 8.99 4.36 -22.23
N ALA A 129 10.02 4.59 -21.41
CA ALA A 129 9.88 5.09 -20.05
C ALA A 129 9.23 6.48 -19.99
N GLU A 130 9.58 7.39 -20.92
CA GLU A 130 8.89 8.69 -21.01
C GLU A 130 7.39 8.53 -21.33
N CYS A 131 7.02 7.59 -22.20
CA CYS A 131 5.63 7.23 -22.46
C CYS A 131 4.94 6.61 -21.23
N MET A 132 5.63 5.76 -20.46
CA MET A 132 5.06 5.12 -19.26
C MET A 132 4.62 6.12 -18.18
N LYS A 133 5.25 7.30 -18.09
CA LYS A 133 4.83 8.38 -17.15
C LYS A 133 3.36 8.81 -17.33
N TRP A 134 2.83 8.64 -18.54
CA TRP A 134 1.45 8.97 -18.91
C TRP A 134 0.50 7.76 -18.88
N MET A 135 0.99 6.59 -18.48
CA MET A 135 0.21 5.36 -18.36
C MET A 135 -0.20 5.12 -16.90
N SER A 136 -1.50 4.95 -16.64
CA SER A 136 -2.01 4.54 -15.33
C SER A 136 -1.46 3.17 -14.91
N PHE A 137 -1.48 2.89 -13.60
CA PHE A 137 -0.99 1.66 -13.00
C PHE A 137 -1.54 0.40 -13.68
N ARG A 138 -2.87 0.38 -13.95
CA ARG A 138 -3.54 -0.71 -14.67
C ARG A 138 -3.03 -0.90 -16.11
N THR A 139 -2.59 0.18 -16.75
CA THR A 139 -2.02 0.17 -18.10
C THR A 139 -0.57 -0.32 -18.09
N ARG A 140 0.24 0.15 -17.14
CA ARG A 140 1.60 -0.36 -16.88
C ARG A 140 1.60 -1.86 -16.60
N LEU A 141 0.69 -2.34 -15.74
CA LEU A 141 0.53 -3.78 -15.45
C LEU A 141 0.16 -4.63 -16.67
N ARG A 142 -0.57 -4.07 -17.65
CA ARG A 142 -0.85 -4.74 -18.94
C ARG A 142 0.37 -4.75 -19.85
N LEU A 143 1.08 -3.62 -19.98
CA LEU A 143 2.34 -3.53 -20.74
C LEU A 143 3.36 -4.56 -20.22
N ARG A 144 3.48 -4.69 -18.90
CA ARG A 144 4.31 -5.68 -18.19
C ARG A 144 4.03 -7.14 -18.57
N GLN A 145 2.86 -7.47 -19.09
CA GLN A 145 2.48 -8.82 -19.51
C GLN A 145 2.86 -9.12 -20.98
N THR A 146 3.25 -8.12 -21.77
CA THR A 146 3.47 -8.27 -23.22
C THR A 146 4.81 -8.92 -23.59
N SER A 147 5.89 -8.62 -22.86
CA SER A 147 7.21 -9.22 -23.11
C SER A 147 8.11 -9.19 -21.87
N LYS A 148 9.24 -9.91 -21.90
CA LYS A 148 10.24 -9.89 -20.83
C LYS A 148 10.93 -8.51 -20.71
N THR A 149 11.18 -7.83 -21.83
CA THR A 149 11.81 -6.50 -21.86
C THR A 149 10.85 -5.45 -21.29
N GLU A 150 9.59 -5.43 -21.73
CA GLU A 150 8.59 -4.51 -21.19
C GLU A 150 8.32 -4.78 -19.70
N LYS A 151 8.37 -6.04 -19.27
CA LYS A 151 8.33 -6.39 -17.84
C LYS A 151 9.49 -5.78 -17.07
N GLN A 152 10.73 -5.93 -17.55
CA GLN A 152 11.91 -5.37 -16.89
C GLN A 152 11.86 -3.84 -16.84
N LEU A 153 11.39 -3.21 -17.93
CA LEU A 153 11.25 -1.76 -18.01
C LEU A 153 10.19 -1.24 -17.01
N VAL A 154 8.98 -1.81 -16.99
CA VAL A 154 7.92 -1.46 -16.02
C VAL A 154 8.37 -1.72 -14.58
N ASP A 155 9.09 -2.82 -14.32
CA ASP A 155 9.62 -3.15 -12.99
C ASP A 155 10.77 -2.22 -12.54
N SER A 156 11.29 -1.37 -13.43
CA SER A 156 12.41 -0.44 -13.18
C SER A 156 12.03 1.05 -13.10
N ASP A 157 10.80 1.44 -13.46
CA ASP A 157 10.29 2.81 -13.37
C ASP A 157 9.24 2.90 -12.24
N PRO A 158 9.60 3.37 -11.04
CA PRO A 158 8.71 3.34 -9.88
C PRO A 158 7.42 4.13 -10.08
N ILE A 159 6.33 3.62 -9.51
CA ILE A 159 4.99 4.18 -9.67
C ILE A 159 4.64 4.97 -8.41
N ASN A 160 4.33 6.26 -8.56
CA ASN A 160 3.95 7.09 -7.42
C ASN A 160 2.47 6.86 -7.09
N PHE A 161 2.20 6.45 -5.85
CA PHE A 161 0.86 6.28 -5.30
C PHE A 161 0.62 7.36 -4.25
N LYS A 162 -0.46 8.13 -4.41
CA LYS A 162 -0.85 9.16 -3.44
C LYS A 162 -1.39 8.56 -2.15
N PHE A 163 -2.06 7.40 -2.26
CA PHE A 163 -2.34 6.53 -1.11
C PHE A 163 -2.41 5.06 -1.54
N VAL A 164 -2.21 4.17 -0.57
CA VAL A 164 -2.55 2.74 -0.60
C VAL A 164 -3.20 2.40 0.74
N LYS A 165 -4.42 1.85 0.75
CA LYS A 165 -5.10 1.35 1.95
C LYS A 165 -5.37 -0.16 1.84
N VAL A 166 -5.20 -0.87 2.96
CA VAL A 166 -5.72 -2.24 3.16
C VAL A 166 -6.68 -2.22 4.35
N ASP A 167 -7.90 -2.73 4.17
CA ASP A 167 -9.00 -2.59 5.13
C ASP A 167 -9.81 -3.89 5.24
N GLN A 168 -9.82 -4.55 6.41
CA GLN A 168 -10.63 -5.75 6.67
C GLN A 168 -12.00 -5.44 7.32
N ASN A 169 -12.26 -4.19 7.69
CA ASN A 169 -13.53 -3.70 8.23
C ASN A 169 -14.45 -3.08 7.16
N ALA A 170 -13.91 -2.84 5.96
CA ALA A 170 -14.60 -2.42 4.75
C ALA A 170 -15.86 -3.25 4.48
N ARG A 171 -16.83 -2.61 3.80
CA ARG A 171 -18.15 -3.22 3.54
C ARG A 171 -18.47 -3.26 2.05
N TYR A 172 -19.25 -4.27 1.67
CA TYR A 172 -19.91 -4.39 0.38
C TYR A 172 -21.32 -4.94 0.59
N CYS A 173 -22.36 -4.19 0.22
CA CYS A 173 -23.76 -4.59 0.37
C CYS A 173 -24.10 -5.19 1.75
N TYR A 174 -23.65 -4.52 2.81
CA TYR A 174 -23.77 -4.88 4.23
C TYR A 174 -22.90 -6.06 4.73
N GLU A 175 -22.25 -6.83 3.85
CA GLU A 175 -21.25 -7.83 4.24
C GLU A 175 -19.90 -7.15 4.54
N LYS A 176 -19.13 -7.67 5.52
CA LYS A 176 -17.71 -7.32 5.68
C LYS A 176 -16.90 -7.94 4.53
N CYS A 177 -15.91 -7.21 4.03
CA CYS A 177 -14.96 -7.67 3.02
C CYS A 177 -13.57 -7.08 3.29
N ILE A 178 -12.53 -7.64 2.65
CA ILE A 178 -11.22 -7.00 2.63
C ILE A 178 -11.15 -6.09 1.40
N GLU A 179 -10.83 -4.82 1.57
CA GLU A 179 -10.54 -3.88 0.50
C GLU A 179 -9.01 -3.68 0.37
N LEU A 180 -8.53 -3.69 -0.87
CA LEU A 180 -7.27 -3.06 -1.26
C LEU A 180 -7.63 -1.88 -2.17
N SER A 181 -7.36 -0.66 -1.71
CA SER A 181 -7.60 0.55 -2.48
C SER A 181 -6.34 1.41 -2.61
N PHE A 182 -6.23 2.16 -3.72
CA PHE A 182 -5.07 2.99 -4.02
C PHE A 182 -5.39 4.04 -5.09
N GLN A 183 -4.66 5.15 -5.10
CA GLN A 183 -4.72 6.18 -6.13
C GLN A 183 -3.33 6.37 -6.76
N ASP A 184 -3.24 6.16 -8.08
CA ASP A 184 -2.01 6.41 -8.83
C ASP A 184 -1.83 7.90 -9.19
N ASN A 185 -0.65 8.24 -9.71
CA ASN A 185 -0.29 9.60 -10.12
C ASN A 185 -1.02 10.13 -11.38
N VAL A 186 -1.97 9.37 -11.94
CA VAL A 186 -2.95 9.84 -12.94
C VAL A 186 -4.30 10.16 -12.25
N ASN A 187 -4.31 10.18 -10.92
CA ASN A 187 -5.46 10.29 -10.02
C ASN A 187 -6.50 9.16 -10.19
N GLN A 188 -6.13 8.03 -10.81
CA GLN A 188 -7.04 6.90 -10.95
C GLN A 188 -7.13 6.13 -9.62
N GLU A 189 -8.19 6.41 -8.86
CA GLU A 189 -8.60 5.59 -7.73
C GLU A 189 -9.05 4.20 -8.20
N THR A 190 -8.61 3.19 -7.46
CA THR A 190 -8.97 1.78 -7.68
C THR A 190 -9.37 1.17 -6.34
N TYR A 191 -10.48 0.45 -6.33
CA TYR A 191 -11.03 -0.22 -5.15
C TYR A 191 -11.24 -1.70 -5.48
N LEU A 192 -10.53 -2.61 -4.80
CA LEU A 192 -10.60 -4.05 -5.03
C LEU A 192 -11.12 -4.75 -3.77
N LYS A 193 -12.28 -5.40 -3.86
CA LYS A 193 -12.95 -6.04 -2.72
C LYS A 193 -12.90 -7.56 -2.82
N TYR A 194 -12.40 -8.19 -1.76
CA TYR A 194 -12.21 -9.64 -1.64
C TYR A 194 -13.11 -10.18 -0.54
N LYS A 195 -13.77 -11.31 -0.80
CA LYS A 195 -14.86 -11.78 0.08
C LYS A 195 -14.38 -12.41 1.39
N ASN A 196 -13.11 -12.82 1.47
CA ASN A 196 -12.53 -13.51 2.62
C ASN A 196 -10.98 -13.49 2.52
N PRO A 197 -10.27 -13.82 3.63
CA PRO A 197 -8.81 -13.92 3.63
C PRO A 197 -8.20 -14.79 2.51
N SER A 198 -8.82 -15.91 2.13
CA SER A 198 -8.28 -16.79 1.10
C SER A 198 -8.31 -16.16 -0.30
N ASP A 199 -9.39 -15.44 -0.63
CA ASP A 199 -9.53 -14.66 -1.86
C ASP A 199 -8.52 -13.51 -1.92
N PHE A 200 -8.34 -12.77 -0.81
CA PHE A 200 -7.30 -11.75 -0.70
C PHE A 200 -5.89 -12.34 -0.86
N MET A 201 -5.53 -13.40 -0.11
CA MET A 201 -4.19 -13.99 -0.19
C MET A 201 -3.88 -14.58 -1.57
N LYS A 202 -4.90 -15.01 -2.32
CA LYS A 202 -4.76 -15.49 -3.70
C LYS A 202 -4.60 -14.36 -4.72
N ASN A 203 -5.36 -13.27 -4.58
CA ASN A 203 -5.56 -12.27 -5.64
C ASN A 203 -5.10 -10.85 -5.27
N GLY A 204 -5.26 -10.43 -4.02
CA GLY A 204 -4.90 -9.11 -3.49
C GLY A 204 -3.49 -9.02 -2.93
N ALA A 205 -3.09 -9.94 -2.04
CA ALA A 205 -1.76 -9.95 -1.43
C ALA A 205 -0.59 -9.98 -2.44
N PRO A 206 -0.66 -10.70 -3.59
CA PRO A 206 0.37 -10.63 -4.64
C PRO A 206 0.43 -9.27 -5.35
N LEU A 207 -0.69 -8.53 -5.41
CA LEU A 207 -0.75 -7.17 -5.96
C LEU A 207 -0.20 -6.14 -4.97
N LEU A 208 -0.59 -6.24 -3.68
CA LEU A 208 0.00 -5.46 -2.59
C LEU A 208 1.52 -5.65 -2.53
N THR A 209 2.01 -6.90 -2.60
CA THR A 209 3.44 -7.23 -2.66
C THR A 209 4.16 -6.57 -3.85
N TYR A 210 3.45 -6.36 -4.98
CA TYR A 210 4.00 -5.65 -6.13
C TYR A 210 4.02 -4.13 -5.92
N ILE A 211 2.94 -3.56 -5.37
CA ILE A 211 2.82 -2.15 -5.04
C ILE A 211 3.88 -1.74 -4.01
N LEU A 212 4.02 -2.48 -2.91
CA LEU A 212 5.04 -2.24 -1.87
C LEU A 212 6.48 -2.34 -2.39
N LYS A 213 6.73 -3.11 -3.46
CA LYS A 213 8.07 -3.34 -4.02
C LYS A 213 8.48 -2.36 -5.13
N HIS A 214 7.51 -1.90 -5.94
CA HIS A 214 7.78 -1.08 -7.13
C HIS A 214 7.09 0.30 -7.07
N GLY A 215 6.34 0.57 -6.00
CA GLY A 215 5.72 1.86 -5.73
C GLY A 215 6.61 2.79 -4.91
N LYS A 216 6.33 4.08 -5.03
CA LYS A 216 6.62 5.09 -4.00
C LYS A 216 5.28 5.53 -3.44
N ILE A 217 5.09 5.40 -2.13
CA ILE A 217 3.78 5.53 -1.51
C ILE A 217 3.80 6.75 -0.60
N ASP A 218 3.01 7.77 -0.94
CA ASP A 218 2.87 8.98 -0.11
C ASP A 218 2.21 8.66 1.23
N GLU A 219 1.24 7.75 1.25
CA GLU A 219 0.47 7.35 2.43
C GLU A 219 0.09 5.88 2.35
N PHE A 220 0.51 5.08 3.34
CA PHE A 220 0.14 3.67 3.49
C PHE A 220 -0.69 3.49 4.75
N ASP A 221 -1.97 3.18 4.59
CA ASP A 221 -2.90 2.89 5.68
C ASP A 221 -3.23 1.39 5.72
N TYR A 222 -3.23 0.81 6.90
CA TYR A 222 -3.21 -0.65 7.04
C TYR A 222 -4.02 -1.08 8.26
N GLU A 223 -5.14 -1.76 8.02
CA GLU A 223 -6.15 -2.09 9.04
C GLU A 223 -6.67 -3.52 8.82
N ILE A 224 -5.93 -4.51 9.33
CA ILE A 224 -6.27 -5.94 9.20
C ILE A 224 -6.03 -6.72 10.48
N SER A 225 -6.79 -7.81 10.66
CA SER A 225 -6.68 -8.69 11.82
C SER A 225 -5.41 -9.55 11.81
N ASP A 226 -4.96 -9.94 13.01
CA ASP A 226 -3.83 -10.84 13.29
C ASP A 226 -3.70 -12.06 12.35
N GLU A 227 -4.81 -12.73 11.99
CA GLU A 227 -4.78 -13.91 11.12
C GLU A 227 -4.35 -13.55 9.68
N LEU A 228 -4.90 -12.46 9.14
CA LEU A 228 -4.56 -11.97 7.80
C LEU A 228 -3.16 -11.32 7.78
N SER A 229 -2.79 -10.65 8.87
CA SER A 229 -1.44 -10.16 9.15
C SER A 229 -0.41 -11.26 9.04
N CYS A 230 -0.53 -12.34 9.83
CA CYS A 230 0.43 -13.44 9.84
C CYS A 230 0.66 -14.02 8.43
N MET A 231 -0.41 -14.20 7.65
CA MET A 231 -0.33 -14.66 6.26
C MET A 231 0.33 -13.66 5.31
N THR A 232 0.14 -12.35 5.54
CA THR A 232 0.71 -11.27 4.70
C THR A 232 2.18 -11.01 5.04
N LEU A 233 2.54 -10.98 6.32
CA LEU A 233 3.91 -10.95 6.82
C LEU A 233 4.75 -12.11 6.25
N GLU A 234 4.24 -13.35 6.35
CA GLU A 234 4.87 -14.53 5.76
C GLU A 234 5.12 -14.40 4.24
N LEU A 235 4.27 -13.65 3.52
CA LEU A 235 4.44 -13.41 2.09
C LEU A 235 5.52 -12.36 1.80
N LEU A 236 5.61 -11.32 2.63
CA LEU A 236 6.55 -10.20 2.49
C LEU A 236 7.97 -10.55 2.96
N GLU A 237 8.12 -11.22 4.11
CA GLU A 237 9.41 -11.69 4.64
C GLU A 237 10.19 -12.49 3.59
N ARG A 238 9.51 -13.43 2.91
CA ARG A 238 10.06 -14.29 1.85
C ARG A 238 10.54 -13.54 0.60
N LYS A 239 10.40 -12.22 0.53
CA LYS A 239 10.79 -11.37 -0.60
C LYS A 239 11.90 -10.38 -0.29
N ASN A 240 12.20 -10.11 0.98
CA ASN A 240 13.20 -9.13 1.43
C ASN A 240 13.05 -7.79 0.66
N ILE A 241 11.88 -7.16 0.80
CA ILE A 241 11.52 -5.93 0.09
C ILE A 241 11.81 -4.74 0.99
N THR A 242 12.52 -3.74 0.47
CA THR A 242 12.55 -2.40 1.08
C THR A 242 11.36 -1.59 0.56
N PHE A 243 10.60 -0.98 1.46
CA PHE A 243 9.42 -0.17 1.14
C PHE A 243 9.77 1.32 1.05
N CYS A 244 9.32 2.01 0.00
CA CYS A 244 9.43 3.46 -0.12
C CYS A 244 8.07 4.08 0.25
N ILE A 245 7.90 4.39 1.53
CA ILE A 245 6.65 4.86 2.16
C ILE A 245 6.96 6.14 2.93
N ARG A 246 6.23 7.23 2.64
CA ARG A 246 6.45 8.55 3.27
C ARG A 246 5.62 8.77 4.53
N LYS A 247 4.38 8.26 4.57
CA LYS A 247 3.53 8.20 5.77
C LYS A 247 3.01 6.78 5.99
N PHE A 248 3.02 6.30 7.22
CA PHE A 248 2.49 4.99 7.60
C PHE A 248 1.44 5.13 8.71
N SER A 249 0.29 4.47 8.54
CA SER A 249 -0.82 4.37 9.49
C SER A 249 -1.18 2.90 9.74
N HIS A 250 -1.23 2.48 11.00
CA HIS A 250 -1.73 1.16 11.41
C HIS A 250 -2.44 1.25 12.77
N ILE A 251 -3.77 1.35 12.73
CA ILE A 251 -4.61 1.55 13.92
C ILE A 251 -5.35 0.24 14.26
N ASP A 252 -4.61 -0.86 14.42
CA ASP A 252 -5.08 -2.06 15.10
C ASP A 252 -4.25 -2.30 16.38
N ILE A 253 -4.93 -2.22 17.52
CA ILE A 253 -4.36 -2.35 18.87
C ILE A 253 -3.64 -3.69 19.13
N ASN A 254 -3.95 -4.74 18.37
CA ASN A 254 -3.48 -6.10 18.63
C ASN A 254 -2.08 -6.39 18.05
N ASN A 255 -1.66 -5.62 17.04
CA ASN A 255 -0.70 -6.11 16.03
C ASN A 255 0.57 -5.24 15.89
N PHE A 256 1.15 -4.82 17.01
CA PHE A 256 2.39 -4.04 17.04
C PHE A 256 3.59 -4.74 16.36
N LYS A 257 3.57 -6.08 16.23
CA LYS A 257 4.62 -6.84 15.53
C LYS A 257 4.63 -6.59 14.03
N GLU A 258 3.48 -6.38 13.39
CA GLU A 258 3.42 -5.98 11.99
C GLU A 258 3.90 -4.54 11.80
N THR A 259 3.55 -3.63 12.71
CA THR A 259 4.14 -2.28 12.75
C THR A 259 5.67 -2.35 12.81
N LEU A 260 6.25 -3.18 13.69
CA LEU A 260 7.70 -3.39 13.73
C LEU A 260 8.26 -3.97 12.42
N PHE A 261 7.58 -4.93 11.79
CA PHE A 261 8.02 -5.48 10.50
C PHE A 261 8.01 -4.43 9.38
N ILE A 262 6.92 -3.66 9.25
CA ILE A 262 6.79 -2.64 8.22
C ILE A 262 7.85 -1.55 8.43
N LEU A 263 7.97 -1.01 9.65
CA LEU A 263 8.97 -0.01 10.00
C LEU A 263 10.42 -0.49 9.85
N ALA A 264 10.68 -1.80 10.00
CA ALA A 264 12.01 -2.38 9.79
C ALA A 264 12.37 -2.57 8.30
N ASN A 265 11.39 -2.54 7.39
CA ASN A 265 11.57 -2.67 5.96
C ASN A 265 11.38 -1.34 5.20
N CYS A 266 10.83 -0.29 5.82
CA CYS A 266 10.82 1.07 5.26
C CYS A 266 12.25 1.62 5.04
N ASP A 267 12.42 2.37 3.96
CA ASP A 267 13.62 3.17 3.72
C ASP A 267 13.60 4.51 4.50
N GLU A 268 14.56 5.38 4.21
CA GLU A 268 14.71 6.67 4.87
C GLU A 268 13.73 7.75 4.36
N THR A 269 12.75 7.40 3.51
CA THR A 269 11.71 8.34 3.06
C THR A 269 10.54 8.47 4.03
N LEU A 270 10.48 7.63 5.07
CA LEU A 270 9.41 7.65 6.07
C LEU A 270 9.51 8.88 7.00
N GLU A 271 8.57 9.81 6.84
CA GLU A 271 8.48 11.05 7.61
C GLU A 271 7.47 10.93 8.76
N ASP A 272 6.30 10.32 8.51
CA ASP A 272 5.21 10.27 9.49
C ASP A 272 4.84 8.82 9.85
N ILE A 273 4.65 8.56 11.14
CA ILE A 273 4.29 7.25 11.69
C ILE A 273 3.09 7.42 12.64
N VAL A 274 1.99 6.71 12.39
CA VAL A 274 0.79 6.69 13.24
C VAL A 274 0.42 5.24 13.56
N PHE A 275 0.33 4.88 14.83
CA PHE A 275 -0.15 3.55 15.23
C PHE A 275 -0.72 3.56 16.64
N ASP A 276 -1.37 2.46 17.03
CA ASP A 276 -1.66 2.20 18.44
C ASP A 276 -0.71 1.13 19.02
N PRO A 277 0.10 1.44 20.04
CA PRO A 277 0.96 0.47 20.72
C PRO A 277 0.27 -0.27 21.88
N GLU A 278 -1.06 -0.25 22.02
CA GLU A 278 -1.79 -0.68 23.22
C GLU A 278 -1.33 -2.03 23.82
N ASN A 279 -1.08 -3.04 22.97
CA ASN A 279 -0.64 -4.39 23.38
C ASN A 279 0.87 -4.63 23.17
N GLY A 280 1.66 -3.57 23.13
CA GLY A 280 3.12 -3.63 23.00
C GLY A 280 3.85 -4.04 24.29
N GLU A 281 4.77 -4.99 24.16
CA GLU A 281 5.66 -5.43 25.25
C GLU A 281 6.95 -4.60 25.30
N GLU A 282 7.60 -4.56 26.47
CA GLU A 282 8.82 -3.75 26.69
C GLU A 282 9.94 -4.04 25.66
N GLU A 283 10.12 -5.31 25.28
CA GLU A 283 11.07 -5.75 24.26
C GLU A 283 10.70 -5.32 22.84
N ASP A 284 9.42 -5.13 22.54
CA ASP A 284 8.95 -4.66 21.25
C ASP A 284 9.17 -3.14 21.09
N PHE A 285 9.03 -2.35 22.18
CA PHE A 285 9.49 -0.95 22.18
C PHE A 285 11.02 -0.84 22.09
N LYS A 286 11.80 -1.71 22.77
CA LYS A 286 13.26 -1.75 22.60
C LYS A 286 13.66 -2.00 21.14
N ARG A 287 12.91 -2.85 20.41
CA ARG A 287 13.09 -3.05 18.96
C ARG A 287 12.74 -1.80 18.18
N LEU A 288 11.61 -1.14 18.48
CA LEU A 288 11.18 0.11 17.83
C LEU A 288 12.27 1.19 17.86
N PHE A 289 12.87 1.44 19.03
CA PHE A 289 13.96 2.41 19.21
C PHE A 289 15.28 2.02 18.50
N MET A 290 15.41 0.79 17.98
CA MET A 290 16.55 0.38 17.15
C MET A 290 16.29 0.52 15.64
N LEU A 291 15.07 0.84 15.20
CA LEU A 291 14.73 0.95 13.78
C LEU A 291 15.18 2.30 13.19
N PRO A 292 15.98 2.32 12.10
CA PRO A 292 16.45 3.56 11.48
C PRO A 292 15.32 4.48 11.00
N ALA A 293 14.25 3.91 10.42
CA ALA A 293 13.10 4.68 9.94
C ALA A 293 12.35 5.36 11.10
N PHE A 294 12.09 4.65 12.20
CA PHE A 294 11.46 5.22 13.40
C PHE A 294 12.27 6.37 14.01
N ASN A 295 13.60 6.29 13.96
CA ASN A 295 14.51 7.32 14.48
C ASN A 295 14.77 8.48 13.52
N LYS A 296 14.37 8.38 12.25
CA LYS A 296 14.42 9.45 11.24
C LYS A 296 13.06 10.11 10.99
N ALA A 297 11.97 9.47 11.40
CA ALA A 297 10.63 10.03 11.31
C ALA A 297 10.53 11.39 12.01
N LYS A 298 9.93 12.35 11.32
CA LYS A 298 9.68 13.72 11.78
C LYS A 298 8.45 13.79 12.67
N PHE A 299 7.43 12.98 12.39
CA PHE A 299 6.21 12.91 13.16
C PHE A 299 5.93 11.48 13.61
N VAL A 300 5.65 11.29 14.90
CA VAL A 300 5.24 10.00 15.47
C VAL A 300 3.99 10.21 16.33
N ARG A 301 2.91 9.46 16.07
CA ARG A 301 1.73 9.39 16.94
C ARG A 301 1.51 7.98 17.48
N MET A 302 1.29 7.87 18.79
CA MET A 302 0.98 6.63 19.51
C MET A 302 -0.34 6.77 20.28
N TRP A 303 -1.41 6.15 19.80
CA TRP A 303 -2.76 6.42 20.32
C TRP A 303 -2.99 6.00 21.78
N THR A 304 -2.53 4.83 22.23
CA THR A 304 -2.76 4.38 23.63
C THR A 304 -1.46 3.96 24.34
N LEU A 305 -0.69 4.93 24.88
CA LEU A 305 0.66 4.67 25.41
C LEU A 305 0.65 4.17 26.88
N LYS A 306 0.44 2.86 27.06
CA LYS A 306 0.51 2.19 28.38
C LYS A 306 1.89 2.15 29.05
N HIS A 307 2.96 2.57 28.36
CA HIS A 307 4.35 2.51 28.85
C HIS A 307 4.97 3.91 28.97
N PRO A 308 4.84 4.60 30.12
CA PRO A 308 5.32 5.98 30.30
C PRO A 308 6.81 6.19 30.01
N TRP A 309 7.64 5.16 30.20
CA TRP A 309 9.07 5.23 29.94
C TRP A 309 9.40 5.46 28.44
N VAL A 310 8.50 5.08 27.53
CA VAL A 310 8.65 5.29 26.08
C VAL A 310 8.63 6.78 25.74
N ALA A 311 7.86 7.58 26.48
CA ALA A 311 7.88 9.04 26.36
C ALA A 311 9.25 9.61 26.80
N LEU A 312 9.78 9.14 27.94
CA LEU A 312 11.11 9.55 28.41
C LEU A 312 12.22 9.15 27.43
N ALA A 313 12.19 7.91 26.92
CA ALA A 313 13.13 7.43 25.91
C ALA A 313 13.05 8.22 24.59
N THR A 314 11.86 8.76 24.25
CA THR A 314 11.69 9.63 23.08
C THR A 314 12.29 11.03 23.31
N LEU A 315 12.20 11.57 24.53
CA LEU A 315 12.90 12.80 24.92
C LEU A 315 14.43 12.59 24.93
N GLU A 316 14.91 11.50 25.54
CA GLU A 316 16.33 11.13 25.53
C GLU A 316 16.86 10.96 24.11
N ARG A 317 16.08 10.33 23.22
CA ARG A 317 16.40 10.20 21.79
C ARG A 317 16.59 11.56 21.15
N TYR A 318 15.61 12.47 21.24
CA TYR A 318 15.70 13.79 20.61
C TYR A 318 16.89 14.61 21.13
N ILE A 319 17.22 14.49 22.42
CA ILE A 319 18.40 15.11 23.03
C ILE A 319 19.71 14.47 22.52
N HIS A 320 19.77 13.16 22.30
CA HIS A 320 20.97 12.47 21.79
C HIS A 320 21.18 12.60 20.28
N THR A 321 20.12 12.75 19.48
CA THR A 321 20.21 12.87 18.03
C THR A 321 20.25 14.32 17.53
N ASP A 322 20.24 15.30 18.44
CA ASP A 322 20.11 16.73 18.15
C ASP A 322 18.99 17.01 17.12
N ALA A 323 17.80 16.49 17.42
CA ALA A 323 16.65 16.46 16.51
C ALA A 323 16.29 17.83 15.90
N GLU A 324 15.71 17.79 14.69
CA GLU A 324 15.42 18.98 13.89
C GLU A 324 14.22 19.78 14.44
N ILE A 325 14.21 21.09 14.22
CA ILE A 325 13.07 21.94 14.61
C ILE A 325 11.85 21.51 13.77
N GLY A 326 10.73 21.24 14.45
CA GLY A 326 9.53 20.65 13.85
C GLY A 326 9.48 19.11 13.88
N THR A 327 10.45 18.43 14.51
CA THR A 327 10.24 17.03 14.91
C THR A 327 9.24 16.96 16.07
N GLU A 328 8.24 16.09 15.96
CA GLU A 328 7.11 15.96 16.89
C GLU A 328 6.81 14.51 17.29
N PHE A 329 6.47 14.33 18.57
CA PHE A 329 5.90 13.09 19.12
C PHE A 329 4.58 13.41 19.84
N GLU A 330 3.52 12.69 19.50
CA GLU A 330 2.17 12.83 20.03
C GLU A 330 1.68 11.50 20.61
N PHE A 331 1.08 11.52 21.81
CA PHE A 331 0.58 10.29 22.44
C PHE A 331 -0.47 10.56 23.51
N ASN A 332 -1.42 9.64 23.71
CA ASN A 332 -2.31 9.70 24.86
C ASN A 332 -1.72 8.89 26.03
N ALA A 333 -1.81 9.45 27.24
CA ALA A 333 -1.41 8.79 28.48
C ALA A 333 -2.10 9.44 29.70
N ASP A 334 -1.96 8.82 30.87
CA ASP A 334 -2.29 9.45 32.16
C ASP A 334 -1.46 10.72 32.37
N LYS A 335 -2.14 11.83 32.68
CA LYS A 335 -1.50 13.14 32.85
C LYS A 335 -0.48 13.18 33.98
N MET A 336 -0.82 12.67 35.15
CA MET A 336 0.00 12.82 36.36
C MET A 336 1.28 12.00 36.23
N ILE A 337 1.16 10.75 35.74
CA ILE A 337 2.29 9.83 35.59
C ILE A 337 3.35 10.43 34.65
N ILE A 338 2.96 11.02 33.52
CA ILE A 338 3.91 11.61 32.56
C ILE A 338 4.57 12.88 33.11
N VAL A 339 3.80 13.79 33.73
CA VAL A 339 4.35 15.05 34.27
C VAL A 339 5.35 14.79 35.40
N ASP A 340 5.00 13.94 36.37
CA ASP A 340 5.88 13.59 37.49
C ASP A 340 7.17 12.91 37.01
N LEU A 341 7.08 12.04 36.00
CA LEU A 341 8.24 11.39 35.40
C LEU A 341 9.12 12.36 34.63
N VAL A 342 8.56 13.26 33.82
CA VAL A 342 9.33 14.28 33.09
C VAL A 342 10.09 15.19 34.06
N ILE A 343 9.43 15.69 35.11
CA ILE A 343 10.07 16.53 36.13
C ILE A 343 11.19 15.75 36.83
N LYS A 344 10.93 14.51 37.26
CA LYS A 344 11.90 13.67 37.98
C LYS A 344 13.15 13.29 37.16
N TYR A 345 13.03 13.11 35.85
CA TYR A 345 14.12 12.63 34.99
C TYR A 345 14.86 13.74 34.23
N PHE A 346 14.27 14.94 34.11
CA PHE A 346 14.86 16.07 33.37
C PHE A 346 14.93 17.39 34.16
N GLU A 347 14.86 17.34 35.51
CA GLU A 347 14.93 18.51 36.40
C GLU A 347 16.08 19.48 36.05
N ASP A 348 17.27 18.93 35.75
CA ASP A 348 18.49 19.67 35.40
C ASP A 348 18.41 20.40 34.04
N ARG A 349 17.42 20.04 33.21
CA ARG A 349 17.22 20.55 31.84
C ARG A 349 15.94 21.36 31.67
N ILE A 350 15.07 21.49 32.67
CA ILE A 350 13.87 22.33 32.56
C ILE A 350 14.30 23.81 32.57
N VAL A 351 14.21 24.46 31.40
CA VAL A 351 14.58 25.88 31.21
C VAL A 351 13.40 26.83 31.34
N TYR A 352 12.17 26.32 31.27
CA TYR A 352 10.93 27.05 31.52
C TYR A 352 9.80 26.08 31.89
N GLN A 353 8.97 26.48 32.84
CA GLN A 353 7.75 25.80 33.25
C GLN A 353 6.66 26.83 33.55
N ASN A 354 5.44 26.58 33.09
CA ASN A 354 4.26 27.38 33.40
C ASN A 354 3.11 26.45 33.82
N GLY A 355 2.94 26.32 35.14
CA GLY A 355 2.09 25.30 35.76
C GLY A 355 2.50 23.88 35.37
N ASP A 356 1.54 22.97 35.46
CA ASP A 356 1.70 21.54 35.14
C ASP A 356 1.42 21.25 33.65
N PHE A 357 1.43 22.29 32.80
CA PHE A 357 0.84 22.26 31.46
C PHE A 357 1.84 22.51 30.34
N LEU A 358 2.72 23.49 30.50
CA LEU A 358 3.67 23.90 29.48
C LEU A 358 5.09 23.89 30.05
N MET A 359 5.90 22.92 29.62
CA MET A 359 7.29 22.73 30.03
C MET A 359 8.23 22.84 28.84
N LYS A 360 9.48 23.24 29.08
CA LYS A 360 10.52 23.36 28.05
C LYS A 360 11.82 22.76 28.54
N ILE A 361 12.32 21.74 27.82
CA ILE A 361 13.54 21.00 28.14
C ILE A 361 14.67 21.44 27.21
N GLY A 362 15.82 21.81 27.78
CA GLY A 362 17.04 22.16 27.05
C GLY A 362 17.69 20.95 26.38
N MET A 363 17.93 21.06 25.06
CA MET A 363 18.68 20.09 24.28
C MET A 363 20.20 20.31 24.45
N ASN A 364 21.01 19.46 23.83
CA ASN A 364 22.48 19.64 23.87
C ASN A 364 22.94 20.80 22.96
N VAL A 365 22.20 21.11 21.89
CA VAL A 365 22.38 22.34 21.10
C VAL A 365 21.58 23.50 21.71
N ALA A 366 22.26 24.62 21.98
CA ALA A 366 21.68 25.74 22.71
C ALA A 366 20.66 26.59 21.91
N ASP A 367 20.51 26.37 20.60
CA ASP A 367 19.50 27.03 19.76
C ASP A 367 18.15 26.30 19.77
N ARG A 368 18.07 25.11 20.39
CA ARG A 368 16.89 24.23 20.40
C ARG A 368 16.47 23.79 21.81
N ALA A 369 15.21 23.42 21.90
CA ALA A 369 14.60 22.86 23.10
C ALA A 369 13.38 22.02 22.71
N ILE A 370 12.98 21.09 23.59
CA ILE A 370 11.73 20.35 23.44
C ILE A 370 10.64 21.09 24.22
N LEU A 371 9.60 21.54 23.52
CA LEU A 371 8.37 22.03 24.14
C LEU A 371 7.46 20.84 24.46
N ILE A 372 6.99 20.78 25.69
CA ILE A 372 6.04 19.78 26.18
C ILE A 372 4.73 20.51 26.49
N ASP A 373 3.66 20.03 25.88
CA ASP A 373 2.31 20.58 25.95
C ASP A 373 1.27 19.44 25.99
N HIS A 374 0.01 19.72 26.36
CA HIS A 374 -1.07 18.75 26.25
C HIS A 374 -2.44 19.37 25.96
N GLU A 375 -3.31 18.59 25.33
CA GLU A 375 -4.74 18.86 25.21
C GLU A 375 -5.53 17.77 25.96
N TYR A 376 -6.63 18.17 26.61
CA TYR A 376 -7.54 17.21 27.25
C TYR A 376 -8.32 16.46 26.17
N THR A 377 -8.40 15.13 26.30
CA THR A 377 -9.38 14.34 25.53
C THR A 377 -10.77 14.48 26.18
N ASP A 378 -11.82 14.02 25.50
CA ASP A 378 -13.16 13.90 26.11
C ASP A 378 -13.24 12.81 27.21
N SER A 379 -12.15 12.07 27.46
CA SER A 379 -12.03 11.15 28.59
C SER A 379 -11.44 11.86 29.82
N PHE A 380 -11.95 11.53 31.01
CA PHE A 380 -11.59 12.24 32.25
C PHE A 380 -10.19 11.90 32.83
N SER A 381 -9.43 11.00 32.20
CA SER A 381 -8.13 10.51 32.71
C SER A 381 -6.96 10.63 31.72
N GLU A 382 -7.23 10.53 30.41
CA GLU A 382 -6.18 10.57 29.39
C GLU A 382 -6.09 11.94 28.72
N VAL A 383 -4.86 12.42 28.53
CA VAL A 383 -4.57 13.65 27.79
C VAL A 383 -3.65 13.33 26.63
N THR A 384 -3.85 14.01 25.50
CA THR A 384 -2.93 13.94 24.37
C THR A 384 -1.75 14.85 24.67
N PHE A 385 -0.60 14.25 24.97
CA PHE A 385 0.68 14.92 25.11
C PHE A 385 1.31 15.17 23.74
N TYR A 386 2.03 16.29 23.65
CA TYR A 386 2.82 16.65 22.48
C TYR A 386 4.21 17.09 22.91
N PHE A 387 5.24 16.44 22.38
CA PHE A 387 6.64 16.85 22.49
C PHE A 387 7.08 17.39 21.13
N THR A 388 7.33 18.70 21.03
CA THR A 388 7.71 19.37 19.77
C THR A 388 9.08 20.01 19.92
N VAL A 389 10.02 19.71 19.01
CA VAL A 389 11.32 20.39 18.97
C VAL A 389 11.15 21.80 18.40
N VAL A 390 11.48 22.80 19.20
CA VAL A 390 11.35 24.23 18.89
C VAL A 390 12.67 24.98 19.07
N SER A 391 12.75 26.20 18.55
CA SER A 391 13.85 27.12 18.91
C SER A 391 13.86 27.43 20.40
N ALA A 392 15.06 27.57 20.98
CA ALA A 392 15.29 28.01 22.36
C ALA A 392 14.61 29.35 22.67
N ASP A 393 14.48 30.26 21.69
CA ASP A 393 13.81 31.56 21.85
C ASP A 393 12.27 31.49 21.71
N SER A 394 11.70 30.35 21.29
CA SER A 394 10.24 30.23 21.15
C SER A 394 9.53 30.11 22.50
N VAL A 395 8.71 31.10 22.85
CA VAL A 395 7.88 31.11 24.09
C VAL A 395 6.39 30.87 23.78
N ARG A 396 6.03 30.65 22.50
CA ARG A 396 4.62 30.45 22.09
C ARG A 396 4.25 28.98 22.08
N ARG A 397 3.00 28.70 22.45
CA ARG A 397 2.30 27.46 22.08
C ARG A 397 2.33 27.32 20.56
N VAL A 398 2.58 26.12 20.04
CA VAL A 398 2.50 25.87 18.59
C VAL A 398 1.02 25.95 18.22
N GLU A 399 0.64 26.88 17.34
CA GLU A 399 -0.72 27.00 16.82
C GLU A 399 -1.00 25.85 15.84
N ARG A 400 -1.33 24.66 16.39
CA ARG A 400 -1.70 23.49 15.60
C ARG A 400 -3.05 23.76 14.93
N ILE A 401 -3.02 23.98 13.62
CA ILE A 401 -4.23 24.04 12.81
C ILE A 401 -4.80 22.61 12.73
N ARG A 402 -5.84 22.39 13.53
CA ARG A 402 -6.63 21.16 13.58
C ARG A 402 -7.12 20.75 12.20
N ALA A 403 -6.54 19.69 11.66
CA ALA A 403 -7.10 18.91 10.56
C ALA A 403 -8.02 17.81 11.14
N ASP A 404 -9.04 18.22 11.90
CA ASP A 404 -9.92 17.33 12.66
C ASP A 404 -10.82 16.50 11.71
N LEU A 405 -10.32 15.37 11.23
CA LEU A 405 -11.11 14.30 10.63
C LEU A 405 -11.85 13.47 11.69
N SER A 406 -12.52 14.15 12.63
CA SER A 406 -13.32 13.55 13.70
C SER A 406 -14.55 14.38 14.06
N SER A 407 -15.32 14.78 13.04
CA SER A 407 -16.73 15.15 13.19
C SER A 407 -17.57 14.19 12.38
N SER A 408 -17.80 12.98 12.92
CA SER A 408 -18.98 12.22 12.54
C SER A 408 -20.20 12.95 13.09
N ASP A 409 -21.22 13.11 12.24
CA ASP A 409 -22.39 13.98 12.43
C ASP A 409 -22.14 15.49 12.21
N ASP A 410 -23.22 16.16 11.79
CA ASP A 410 -23.40 17.62 11.57
C ASP A 410 -22.48 18.37 10.58
N LEU A 411 -22.10 17.72 9.47
CA LEU A 411 -22.03 18.42 8.18
C LEU A 411 -22.76 17.66 7.06
N ILE A 412 -23.93 18.17 6.67
CA ILE A 412 -24.59 17.86 5.39
C ILE A 412 -24.31 19.03 4.42
N PRO A 413 -23.42 18.87 3.43
CA PRO A 413 -23.36 19.78 2.29
C PRO A 413 -24.59 19.57 1.40
N ASP A 414 -25.17 20.66 0.89
CA ASP A 414 -26.48 20.64 0.23
C ASP A 414 -26.46 20.04 -1.19
N PHE A 415 -26.33 18.71 -1.29
CA PHE A 415 -26.38 17.95 -2.54
C PHE A 415 -27.80 17.73 -3.09
N LYS A 416 -28.80 18.51 -2.63
CA LYS A 416 -30.16 18.53 -3.20
C LYS A 416 -30.27 19.32 -4.51
N ARG A 417 -29.30 19.15 -5.42
CA ARG A 417 -29.46 19.44 -6.86
C ARG A 417 -28.45 18.66 -7.69
N ILE A 418 -28.85 18.33 -8.93
CA ILE A 418 -28.06 17.58 -9.92
C ILE A 418 -27.80 16.10 -9.55
N PHE A 419 -28.78 15.44 -8.92
CA PHE A 419 -29.14 14.11 -9.43
C PHE A 419 -30.20 14.28 -10.51
N LYS A 420 -29.77 14.07 -11.77
CA LYS A 420 -30.64 13.84 -12.91
C LYS A 420 -30.55 12.35 -13.20
N GLU A 421 -31.68 11.68 -13.38
CA GLU A 421 -31.74 10.22 -13.44
C GLU A 421 -30.94 9.67 -14.63
N SER A 422 -30.02 8.75 -14.34
CA SER A 422 -29.49 7.78 -15.31
C SER A 422 -29.27 6.46 -14.59
N SER A 423 -30.33 5.67 -14.47
CA SER A 423 -30.21 4.23 -14.26
C SER A 423 -29.53 3.60 -15.48
N ASP A 424 -28.45 2.87 -15.27
CA ASP A 424 -28.09 1.61 -15.96
C ASP A 424 -26.63 1.25 -15.66
N ASP A 425 -26.40 0.31 -14.74
CA ASP A 425 -25.14 -0.45 -14.62
C ASP A 425 -25.35 -1.72 -13.75
N GLU A 426 -26.26 -2.60 -14.17
CA GLU A 426 -26.49 -3.90 -13.50
C GLU A 426 -25.33 -4.88 -13.78
N ILE A 427 -24.38 -4.98 -12.85
CA ILE A 427 -23.30 -5.97 -12.93
C ILE A 427 -23.80 -7.38 -12.54
N TYR A 428 -24.19 -8.12 -13.58
CA TYR A 428 -24.12 -9.58 -13.74
C TYR A 428 -24.16 -10.47 -12.48
N LYS A 429 -25.31 -11.09 -12.21
CA LYS A 429 -25.43 -12.25 -11.30
C LYS A 429 -25.32 -13.56 -12.10
N PRO A 430 -24.49 -14.54 -11.69
CA PRO A 430 -24.61 -15.91 -12.18
C PRO A 430 -25.86 -16.57 -11.58
N ASP A 431 -26.73 -17.12 -12.42
CA ASP A 431 -27.96 -17.79 -11.96
C ASP A 431 -27.67 -19.22 -11.48
N VAL A 432 -28.28 -19.62 -10.35
CA VAL A 432 -28.02 -20.91 -9.68
C VAL A 432 -29.34 -21.51 -9.17
N SER A 433 -30.13 -22.07 -10.08
CA SER A 433 -31.21 -22.98 -9.72
C SER A 433 -31.38 -24.12 -10.72
N ASN A 434 -30.95 -25.33 -10.36
CA ASN A 434 -31.44 -26.57 -10.98
C ASN A 434 -31.23 -27.81 -10.07
N VAL A 435 -31.79 -27.75 -8.86
CA VAL A 435 -32.07 -28.94 -8.03
C VAL A 435 -33.52 -28.84 -7.57
N SER A 436 -34.44 -29.45 -8.31
CA SER A 436 -35.82 -29.63 -7.88
C SER A 436 -35.95 -30.88 -7.02
N ASN A 437 -36.39 -30.74 -5.77
CA ASN A 437 -36.72 -31.89 -4.91
C ASN A 437 -37.75 -32.81 -5.56
N ARG A 438 -37.52 -34.13 -5.50
CA ARG A 438 -38.59 -35.14 -5.55
C ARG A 438 -38.13 -36.46 -4.92
N ASN A 439 -38.81 -36.81 -3.83
CA ASN A 439 -38.72 -38.05 -3.03
C ASN A 439 -37.37 -38.29 -2.35
#